data_AF-A0A3Q9K6I1-F1
#
_entry.id   AF-A0A3Q9K6I1-F1
#
_cell.length_a   1.000
_cell.length_b   1.000
_cell.length_c   1.000
_cell.angle_alpha   90.00
_cell.angle_beta   90.00
_cell.angle_gamma   90.00
#
_symmetry.space_group_name_H-M   'P 1'
#
loop_
_entity.id
_entity.type
_entity.pdbx_description
1 polymer ?
#
loop_
_entity_poly.entity_id
_entity_poly.type
_entity_poly.pdbx_seq_one_letter_code
_entity_poly.pdbx_strand_id
1 'polypeptide(L)'
;MATNLAVAVATTAVGCMLVISLAPSRPDTGKSGPAAGRAVAATAGHAGSAARAATSALGAAAASAGPEESASPTTGRIEVTAPEPGVDYKPNGSFAVAWNNSTGEEVDVWLRTATGHGRSQRVALVATRAGAGPTGETLVTLPRVPPGPRYFLEVATAGDGDGAVRGFSRTFAITD
;
A
#
# COMPACT_ATOMS: atom_id res chain seq x y z
N MET A 1 15.61 -42.22 50.46
CA MET A 1 15.94 -41.82 49.08
C MET A 1 15.56 -40.37 48.92
N ALA A 2 16.54 -39.48 48.74
CA ALA A 2 16.32 -38.06 48.54
C ALA A 2 16.84 -37.69 47.14
N THR A 3 15.97 -37.10 46.32
CA THR A 3 16.38 -36.35 45.14
C THR A 3 15.51 -35.11 45.06
N ASN A 4 16.05 -33.99 45.54
CA ASN A 4 15.55 -32.66 45.22
C ASN A 4 15.90 -32.34 43.76
N LEU A 5 14.98 -31.73 43.01
CA LEU A 5 15.36 -30.90 41.87
C LEU A 5 14.29 -29.85 41.61
N ALA A 6 14.56 -28.64 42.09
CA ALA A 6 13.93 -27.41 41.65
C ALA A 6 14.76 -26.83 40.52
N VAL A 7 14.13 -26.45 39.40
CA VAL A 7 14.68 -25.47 38.47
C VAL A 7 13.55 -24.56 38.02
N ALA A 8 13.61 -23.31 38.46
CA ALA A 8 12.90 -22.19 37.87
C ALA A 8 13.90 -21.38 37.06
N VAL A 9 13.61 -21.08 35.80
CA VAL A 9 14.28 -20.00 35.06
C VAL A 9 13.23 -19.28 34.21
N ALA A 10 12.91 -18.06 34.62
CA ALA A 10 12.19 -17.08 33.83
C ALA A 10 13.22 -16.24 33.05
N THR A 11 13.00 -16.04 31.76
CA THR A 11 13.73 -15.04 30.96
C THR A 11 12.73 -14.15 30.25
N THR A 12 12.53 -12.96 30.81
CA THR A 12 11.86 -11.82 30.17
C THR A 12 12.82 -11.22 29.14
N ALA A 13 12.54 -11.42 27.85
CA ALA A 13 13.22 -10.67 26.79
C ALA A 13 12.46 -9.36 26.56
N VAL A 14 12.91 -8.30 27.20
CA VAL A 14 12.55 -6.91 26.86
C VAL A 14 13.38 -6.53 25.63
N GLY A 15 12.77 -6.55 24.46
CA GLY A 15 13.39 -6.12 23.20
C GLY A 15 13.20 -4.62 23.00
N CYS A 16 14.31 -3.89 22.89
CA CYS A 16 14.36 -2.45 22.71
C CYS A 16 13.70 -2.01 21.39
N MET A 17 12.85 -0.98 21.47
CA MET A 17 12.27 -0.28 20.33
C MET A 17 13.37 0.52 19.61
N LEU A 18 13.72 0.13 18.38
CA LEU A 18 14.62 0.91 17.53
C LEU A 18 13.79 1.96 16.78
N VAL A 19 13.94 3.23 17.14
CA VAL A 19 13.33 4.37 16.42
C VAL A 19 14.38 4.96 15.48
N ILE A 20 14.18 4.82 14.17
CA ILE A 20 14.98 5.51 13.16
C ILE A 20 14.22 6.77 12.75
N SER A 21 14.60 7.93 13.29
CA SER A 21 14.14 9.23 12.77
C SER A 21 14.98 9.61 11.55
N LEU A 22 14.38 9.55 10.35
CA LEU A 22 14.96 10.21 9.18
C LEU A 22 14.70 11.71 9.30
N ALA A 23 15.76 12.47 9.59
CA ALA A 23 15.75 13.91 9.43
C ALA A 23 15.80 14.27 7.93
N PRO A 24 14.94 15.18 7.43
CA PRO A 24 15.04 15.66 6.07
C PRO A 24 16.29 16.52 5.92
N SER A 25 17.26 16.04 5.15
CA SER A 25 18.40 16.84 4.72
C SER A 25 17.92 17.84 3.66
N ARG A 26 17.61 19.07 4.08
CA ARG A 26 17.58 20.23 3.19
C ARG A 26 18.98 20.85 3.16
N PRO A 27 19.62 21.01 2.00
CA PRO A 27 20.58 22.07 1.82
C PRO A 27 19.83 23.33 1.36
N ASP A 28 19.83 24.36 2.21
CA ASP A 28 19.41 25.70 1.82
C ASP A 28 20.63 26.64 1.79
N THR A 29 20.61 27.51 0.78
CA THR A 29 21.29 28.81 0.64
C THR A 29 22.82 28.92 0.55
N GLY A 30 23.27 29.39 -0.62
CA GLY A 30 23.76 30.77 -0.72
C GLY A 30 25.06 31.00 -1.52
N LYS A 31 25.00 31.78 -2.62
CA LYS A 31 25.85 32.99 -2.81
C LYS A 31 25.42 33.84 -4.03
N SER A 32 25.25 35.13 -3.77
CA SER A 32 24.91 36.22 -4.69
C SER A 32 26.07 36.67 -5.58
N GLY A 33 25.79 37.20 -6.78
CA GLY A 33 26.69 38.08 -7.56
C GLY A 33 26.32 38.25 -9.05
N PRO A 34 26.63 39.40 -9.71
CA PRO A 34 25.62 40.16 -10.49
C PRO A 34 25.96 40.44 -11.98
N ALA A 35 25.05 41.21 -12.62
CA ALA A 35 25.16 42.02 -13.85
C ALA A 35 24.98 41.28 -15.19
N ALA A 36 24.40 41.85 -16.25
CA ALA A 36 23.63 43.05 -16.52
C ALA A 36 23.10 42.89 -17.96
N GLY A 37 21.96 43.52 -18.29
CA GLY A 37 21.48 43.53 -19.68
C GLY A 37 20.09 44.14 -19.80
N ARG A 38 20.01 45.47 -19.67
CA ARG A 38 18.82 46.28 -19.94
C ARG A 38 18.87 46.80 -21.38
N ALA A 39 17.71 46.78 -22.06
CA ALA A 39 17.21 47.73 -23.09
C ALA A 39 16.31 46.97 -24.08
N VAL A 40 15.21 47.45 -24.66
CA VAL A 40 14.49 48.74 -24.71
C VAL A 40 13.11 48.44 -25.35
N ALA A 41 12.13 49.32 -25.12
CA ALA A 41 10.77 49.35 -25.70
C ALA A 41 10.77 49.44 -27.26
N ALA A 42 9.69 49.47 -28.06
CA ALA A 42 8.28 49.78 -27.91
C ALA A 42 7.51 49.49 -29.24
N THR A 43 6.19 49.31 -29.15
CA THR A 43 5.07 49.69 -30.07
C THR A 43 4.85 49.10 -31.48
N ALA A 44 3.54 49.16 -31.83
CA ALA A 44 2.84 49.13 -33.14
C ALA A 44 2.33 47.73 -33.55
N GLY A 45 1.02 47.41 -33.59
CA GLY A 45 -0.12 48.11 -34.25
C GLY A 45 -0.23 47.57 -35.69
N HIS A 46 -1.34 47.24 -36.35
CA HIS A 46 -2.80 47.27 -36.15
C HIS A 46 -3.42 46.56 -37.39
N ALA A 47 -4.56 45.88 -37.24
CA ALA A 47 -5.72 45.81 -38.18
C ALA A 47 -6.65 44.68 -37.70
N GLY A 48 -7.97 44.78 -37.60
CA GLY A 48 -8.90 45.82 -38.06
C GLY A 48 -10.27 45.61 -37.39
N SER A 49 -11.07 46.65 -37.49
CA SER A 49 -12.27 46.99 -36.72
C SER A 49 -13.56 46.35 -37.28
N ALA A 50 -14.48 45.94 -36.40
CA ALA A 50 -15.95 46.07 -36.52
C ALA A 50 -16.65 45.17 -35.47
N ALA A 51 -17.81 45.46 -34.89
CA ALA A 51 -18.61 46.65 -34.65
C ALA A 51 -19.83 46.18 -33.82
N ARG A 52 -20.40 47.10 -33.04
CA ARG A 52 -21.78 47.09 -32.47
C ARG A 52 -22.04 46.31 -31.18
N ALA A 53 -22.43 47.11 -30.19
CA ALA A 53 -23.09 46.76 -28.94
C ALA A 53 -24.53 46.26 -29.13
N ALA A 54 -25.01 45.46 -28.17
CA ALA A 54 -26.40 45.47 -27.68
C ALA A 54 -26.43 44.76 -26.30
N THR A 55 -26.57 45.51 -25.20
CA THR A 55 -27.81 45.74 -24.42
C THR A 55 -28.25 44.56 -23.55
N SER A 56 -28.25 44.78 -22.23
CA SER A 56 -28.84 43.93 -21.18
C SER A 56 -30.31 43.58 -21.43
N ALA A 57 -30.72 42.34 -21.10
CA ALA A 57 -31.79 42.06 -20.13
C ALA A 57 -32.25 40.57 -20.19
N LEU A 58 -32.12 39.91 -19.04
CA LEU A 58 -33.13 39.07 -18.38
C LEU A 58 -33.96 38.09 -19.22
N GLY A 59 -33.61 36.80 -19.15
CA GLY A 59 -34.45 35.69 -19.56
C GLY A 59 -33.98 34.39 -18.91
N ALA A 60 -34.74 33.91 -17.93
CA ALA A 60 -34.44 32.74 -17.12
C ALA A 60 -34.39 31.42 -17.91
N ALA A 61 -33.45 30.56 -17.57
CA ALA A 61 -33.68 29.13 -17.36
C ALA A 61 -32.46 28.54 -16.65
N ALA A 62 -32.69 28.02 -15.45
CA ALA A 62 -31.72 27.24 -14.70
C ALA A 62 -31.23 26.06 -15.54
N ALA A 63 -29.97 26.09 -15.96
CA ALA A 63 -29.23 24.87 -16.23
C ALA A 63 -28.65 24.44 -14.89
N SER A 64 -29.38 23.56 -14.21
CA SER A 64 -28.92 22.86 -13.02
C SER A 64 -27.47 22.45 -13.22
N ALA A 65 -26.57 22.98 -12.39
CA ALA A 65 -25.37 22.24 -12.02
C ALA A 65 -25.90 20.94 -11.41
N GLY A 66 -26.01 19.91 -12.26
CA GLY A 66 -26.23 18.56 -11.79
C GLY A 66 -25.18 18.26 -10.74
N PRO A 67 -25.52 17.49 -9.70
CA PRO A 67 -24.53 17.11 -8.70
C PRO A 67 -23.33 16.57 -9.46
N GLU A 68 -22.12 17.02 -9.14
CA GLU A 68 -20.99 16.14 -9.36
C GLU A 68 -21.36 14.91 -8.56
N GLU A 69 -21.84 13.90 -9.29
CA GLU A 69 -22.08 12.57 -8.79
C GLU A 69 -20.76 12.24 -8.14
N SER A 70 -20.77 12.31 -6.80
CA SER A 70 -19.66 11.87 -5.99
C SER A 70 -19.48 10.45 -6.42
N ALA A 71 -18.54 10.24 -7.35
CA ALA A 71 -18.14 8.93 -7.80
C ALA A 71 -17.83 8.24 -6.49
N SER A 72 -18.71 7.32 -6.10
CA SER A 72 -18.48 6.53 -4.91
C SER A 72 -17.06 6.03 -5.06
N PRO A 73 -16.15 6.26 -4.09
CA PRO A 73 -14.78 5.83 -4.25
C PRO A 73 -14.89 4.36 -4.61
N THR A 74 -14.45 4.00 -5.82
CA THR A 74 -14.47 2.60 -6.22
C THR A 74 -13.52 1.95 -5.23
N THR A 75 -14.09 1.30 -4.22
CA THR A 75 -13.29 0.66 -3.19
C THR A 75 -12.43 -0.36 -3.93
N GLY A 76 -11.13 -0.10 -3.99
CA GLY A 76 -10.21 -0.95 -4.73
C GLY A 76 -10.29 -2.39 -4.22
N ARG A 77 -9.83 -3.34 -5.03
CA ARG A 77 -9.87 -4.77 -4.74
C ARG A 77 -8.50 -5.37 -4.94
N ILE A 78 -8.18 -6.33 -4.08
CA ILE A 78 -7.04 -7.22 -4.24
C ILE A 78 -7.55 -8.65 -4.43
N GLU A 79 -7.10 -9.31 -5.49
CA GLU A 79 -7.37 -10.73 -5.75
C GLU A 79 -6.05 -11.49 -5.81
N VAL A 80 -5.87 -12.48 -4.93
CA VAL A 80 -4.65 -13.29 -4.87
C VAL A 80 -4.83 -14.50 -5.79
N THR A 81 -3.95 -14.62 -6.79
CA THR A 81 -4.04 -15.61 -7.86
C THR A 81 -3.05 -16.77 -7.68
N ALA A 82 -1.99 -16.58 -6.90
CA ALA A 82 -1.07 -17.64 -6.49
C ALA A 82 -0.76 -17.52 -4.98
N PRO A 83 -0.55 -18.64 -4.26
CA PRO A 83 -0.35 -20.00 -4.77
C PRO A 83 -1.64 -20.72 -5.19
N GLU A 84 -1.50 -21.69 -6.10
CA GLU A 84 -2.57 -22.61 -6.46
C GLU A 84 -2.93 -23.56 -5.30
N PRO A 85 -4.19 -24.01 -5.19
CA PRO A 85 -4.59 -24.94 -4.15
C PRO A 85 -3.94 -26.32 -4.33
N GLY A 86 -3.70 -27.02 -3.22
CA GLY A 86 -3.17 -28.39 -3.24
C GLY A 86 -1.64 -28.48 -3.35
N VAL A 87 -0.94 -27.35 -3.23
CA VAL A 87 0.51 -27.32 -3.10
C VAL A 87 0.89 -27.31 -1.62
N ASP A 88 1.83 -28.17 -1.24
CA ASP A 88 2.42 -28.21 0.09
C ASP A 88 3.78 -27.53 0.08
N TYR A 89 4.06 -26.74 1.11
CA TYR A 89 5.32 -26.00 1.21
C TYR A 89 6.13 -26.41 2.44
N LYS A 90 7.45 -26.39 2.31
CA LYS A 90 8.35 -26.62 3.45
C LYS A 90 8.69 -25.29 4.14
N PRO A 91 8.90 -25.28 5.48
CA PRO A 91 9.51 -24.15 6.16
C PRO A 91 10.83 -23.73 5.49
N ASN A 92 11.08 -22.42 5.40
CA ASN A 92 12.21 -21.83 4.67
C ASN A 92 12.23 -22.09 3.15
N GLY A 93 11.21 -22.76 2.60
CA GLY A 93 10.99 -22.83 1.17
C GLY A 93 10.51 -21.49 0.61
N SER A 94 10.82 -21.23 -0.65
CA SER A 94 10.37 -20.02 -1.34
C SER A 94 9.36 -20.36 -2.43
N PHE A 95 8.37 -19.50 -2.62
CA PHE A 95 7.38 -19.63 -3.70
C PHE A 95 6.85 -18.28 -4.15
N ALA A 96 6.35 -18.22 -5.38
CA ALA A 96 5.79 -17.00 -5.95
C ALA A 96 4.37 -16.75 -5.42
N VAL A 97 4.12 -15.50 -5.07
CA VAL A 97 2.81 -14.98 -4.71
C VAL A 97 2.44 -13.97 -5.77
N ALA A 98 1.26 -14.12 -6.37
CA ALA A 98 0.77 -13.25 -7.43
C ALA A 98 -0.62 -12.72 -7.08
N TRP A 99 -0.91 -11.48 -7.52
CA TRP A 99 -2.18 -10.84 -7.27
C TRP A 99 -2.55 -9.81 -8.35
N ASN A 100 -3.84 -9.54 -8.48
CA ASN A 100 -4.39 -8.39 -9.17
C ASN A 100 -4.76 -7.32 -8.14
N ASN A 101 -4.42 -6.06 -8.43
CA ASN A 101 -4.63 -4.94 -7.51
C ASN A 101 -5.27 -3.74 -8.22
N SER A 102 -6.52 -3.42 -7.89
CA SER A 102 -7.18 -2.20 -8.41
C SER A 102 -7.14 -1.02 -7.44
N THR A 103 -6.44 -1.13 -6.30
CA THR A 103 -6.34 -0.04 -5.31
C THR A 103 -5.35 1.04 -5.74
N GLY A 104 -4.34 0.68 -6.55
CA GLY A 104 -3.22 1.57 -6.88
C GLY A 104 -2.27 1.84 -5.70
N GLU A 105 -2.41 1.10 -4.59
CA GLU A 105 -1.57 1.20 -3.40
C GLU A 105 -0.57 0.04 -3.34
N GLU A 106 0.58 0.27 -2.70
CA GLU A 106 1.51 -0.81 -2.35
C GLU A 106 0.86 -1.76 -1.34
N VAL A 107 1.25 -3.03 -1.41
CA VAL A 107 0.68 -4.10 -0.59
C VAL A 107 1.72 -4.79 0.28
N ASP A 108 1.32 -5.19 1.48
CA ASP A 108 2.05 -6.09 2.35
C ASP A 108 1.49 -7.50 2.23
N VAL A 109 2.37 -8.50 2.24
CA VAL A 109 2.00 -9.91 2.18
C VAL A 109 2.25 -10.54 3.54
N TRP A 110 1.19 -11.06 4.16
CA TRP A 110 1.20 -11.70 5.47
C TRP A 110 0.90 -13.18 5.36
N LEU A 111 1.68 -14.01 6.05
CA LEU A 111 1.32 -15.39 6.33
C LEU A 111 0.32 -15.43 7.46
N ARG A 112 -0.81 -16.10 7.24
CA ARG A 112 -1.85 -16.35 8.24
C ARG A 112 -2.04 -17.84 8.48
N THR A 113 -2.50 -18.14 9.69
CA THR A 113 -2.98 -19.48 10.05
C THR A 113 -4.42 -19.41 10.51
N ALA A 114 -5.25 -20.38 10.12
CA ALA A 114 -6.61 -20.50 10.63
C ALA A 114 -6.58 -21.20 12.00
N THR A 115 -7.04 -20.51 13.04
CA THR A 115 -7.01 -21.00 14.43
C THR A 115 -8.28 -21.75 14.83
N GLY A 116 -9.17 -22.04 13.86
CA GLY A 116 -10.48 -22.65 14.11
C GLY A 116 -11.61 -21.63 14.35
N HIS A 117 -12.86 -22.09 14.31
CA HIS A 117 -14.07 -21.26 14.52
C HIS A 117 -14.16 -19.99 13.64
N GLY A 118 -13.67 -20.08 12.39
CA GLY A 118 -13.63 -18.94 11.47
C GLY A 118 -12.61 -17.86 11.83
N ARG A 119 -11.77 -18.08 12.85
CA ARG A 119 -10.71 -17.16 13.25
C ARG A 119 -9.41 -17.46 12.53
N SER A 120 -8.61 -16.42 12.36
CA SER A 120 -7.25 -16.52 11.83
C SER A 120 -6.35 -15.47 12.45
N GLN A 121 -5.04 -15.75 12.43
CA GLN A 121 -4.01 -14.89 13.00
C GLN A 121 -2.91 -14.63 11.97
N ARG A 122 -2.41 -13.39 11.90
CA ARG A 122 -1.16 -13.06 11.20
C ARG A 122 0.01 -13.67 11.98
N VAL A 123 0.76 -14.53 11.33
CA VAL A 123 1.91 -15.25 11.92
C VAL A 123 3.20 -14.56 11.54
N ALA A 124 3.31 -14.05 10.31
CA ALA A 124 4.50 -13.35 9.85
C ALA A 124 4.19 -12.39 8.70
N LEU A 125 4.93 -11.29 8.64
CA LEU A 125 5.02 -10.42 7.47
C LEU A 125 6.10 -10.99 6.55
N VAL A 126 5.71 -11.42 5.35
CA VAL A 126 6.59 -12.16 4.44
C VAL A 126 7.05 -11.36 3.24
N ALA A 127 6.36 -10.26 2.91
CA ALA A 127 6.85 -9.22 2.00
C ALA A 127 6.22 -7.87 2.38
N THR A 128 6.98 -6.78 2.21
CA THR A 128 6.52 -5.42 2.50
C THR A 128 6.57 -4.55 1.26
N ARG A 129 5.61 -3.63 1.11
CA ARG A 129 5.56 -2.68 -0.01
C ARG A 129 5.77 -3.36 -1.37
N ALA A 130 5.14 -4.50 -1.55
CA ALA A 130 5.08 -5.19 -2.83
C ALA A 130 4.21 -4.35 -3.78
N GLY A 131 4.67 -4.21 -5.03
CA GLY A 131 4.32 -3.08 -5.90
C GLY A 131 2.83 -2.70 -6.04
N ALA A 132 2.61 -1.44 -6.39
CA ALA A 132 1.29 -0.81 -6.53
C ALA A 132 0.62 -1.00 -7.92
N GLY A 133 1.23 -1.78 -8.81
CA GLY A 133 0.73 -1.99 -10.17
C GLY A 133 -0.56 -2.84 -10.22
N PRO A 134 -1.27 -2.82 -11.36
CA PRO A 134 -2.52 -3.58 -11.54
C PRO A 134 -2.35 -5.09 -11.40
N THR A 135 -1.13 -5.58 -11.65
CA THR A 135 -0.70 -6.95 -11.40
C THR A 135 0.60 -6.88 -10.60
N GLY A 136 0.72 -7.75 -9.60
CA GLY A 136 1.91 -7.86 -8.77
C GLY A 136 2.31 -9.32 -8.60
N GLU A 137 3.61 -9.51 -8.45
CA GLU A 137 4.21 -10.79 -8.11
C GLU A 137 5.39 -10.55 -7.16
N THR A 138 5.57 -11.42 -6.17
CA THR A 138 6.74 -11.42 -5.31
C THR A 138 7.12 -12.82 -4.88
N LEU A 139 8.43 -13.05 -4.71
CA LEU A 139 8.93 -14.30 -4.15
C LEU A 139 8.91 -14.21 -2.63
N VAL A 140 8.12 -15.06 -1.98
CA VAL A 140 8.05 -15.18 -0.53
C VAL A 140 8.91 -16.33 -0.06
N THR A 141 9.65 -16.14 1.03
CA THR A 141 10.30 -17.23 1.76
C THR A 141 9.54 -17.49 3.05
N LEU A 142 9.12 -18.73 3.27
CA LEU A 142 8.36 -19.08 4.46
C LEU A 142 9.24 -19.01 5.71
N PRO A 143 8.76 -18.36 6.78
CA PRO A 143 9.43 -18.43 8.07
C PRO A 143 9.33 -19.85 8.64
N ARG A 144 10.13 -20.11 9.67
CA ARG A 144 10.00 -21.33 10.46
C ARG A 144 8.72 -21.29 11.30
N VAL A 145 7.71 -22.05 10.90
CA VAL A 145 6.43 -22.18 11.59
C VAL A 145 6.09 -23.66 11.79
N PRO A 146 5.24 -24.02 12.77
CA PRO A 146 4.81 -25.39 12.96
C PRO A 146 4.13 -25.95 11.69
N PRO A 147 4.40 -27.22 11.32
CA PRO A 147 3.64 -27.88 10.27
C PRO A 147 2.14 -27.84 10.54
N GLY A 148 1.34 -27.71 9.48
CA GLY A 148 -0.11 -27.65 9.62
C GLY A 148 -0.85 -27.43 8.30
N PRO A 149 -2.14 -27.81 8.22
CA PRO A 149 -2.87 -27.85 6.95
C PRO A 149 -3.62 -26.56 6.61
N ARG A 150 -3.51 -25.50 7.43
CA ARG A 150 -4.42 -24.34 7.35
C ARG A 150 -3.69 -23.00 7.31
N TYR A 151 -2.69 -22.91 6.44
CA TYR A 151 -2.00 -21.66 6.14
C TYR A 151 -2.57 -21.01 4.89
N PHE A 152 -2.54 -19.69 4.84
CA PHE A 152 -2.92 -18.91 3.67
C PHE A 152 -2.23 -17.54 3.71
N LEU A 153 -2.16 -16.87 2.58
CA LEU A 153 -1.62 -15.54 2.47
C LEU A 153 -2.73 -14.50 2.51
N GLU A 154 -2.47 -13.40 3.20
CA GLU A 154 -3.20 -12.15 3.10
C GLU A 154 -2.32 -11.16 2.34
N VAL A 155 -2.86 -10.57 1.28
CA VAL A 155 -2.26 -9.42 0.60
C VAL A 155 -3.11 -8.22 0.95
N ALA A 156 -2.54 -7.24 1.63
CA ALA A 156 -3.27 -6.09 2.16
C ALA A 156 -2.60 -4.79 1.76
N THR A 157 -3.35 -3.73 1.49
CA THR A 157 -2.74 -2.41 1.30
C THR A 157 -2.02 -1.95 2.56
N ALA A 158 -0.98 -1.13 2.40
CA ALA A 158 -0.15 -0.66 3.51
C ALA A 158 -1.00 0.07 4.58
N GLY A 159 -0.99 -0.46 5.80
CA GLY A 159 -1.75 0.07 6.94
C GLY A 159 -2.41 -1.02 7.79
N ASP A 160 -2.19 -1.02 9.09
CA ASP A 160 -2.71 -2.06 10.01
C ASP A 160 -4.15 -1.83 10.47
N GLY A 161 -4.90 -0.96 9.78
CA GLY A 161 -6.25 -0.53 10.18
C GLY A 161 -7.40 -1.34 9.58
N ASP A 162 -8.60 -1.06 10.07
CA ASP A 162 -9.88 -1.60 9.59
C ASP A 162 -10.23 -1.12 8.16
N GLY A 163 -9.53 -0.11 7.66
CA GLY A 163 -9.69 0.43 6.30
C GLY A 163 -8.81 -0.23 5.22
N ALA A 164 -7.92 -1.15 5.60
CA ALA A 164 -7.04 -1.81 4.63
C ALA A 164 -7.84 -2.73 3.70
N VAL A 165 -7.65 -2.57 2.39
CA VAL A 165 -8.21 -3.51 1.40
C VAL A 165 -7.39 -4.80 1.47
N ARG A 166 -8.07 -5.95 1.49
CA ARG A 166 -7.43 -7.26 1.69
C ARG A 166 -7.88 -8.26 0.62
N GLY A 167 -6.92 -9.00 0.08
CA GLY A 167 -7.12 -10.22 -0.69
C GLY A 167 -6.53 -11.41 0.05
N PHE A 168 -7.11 -12.59 -0.15
CA PHE A 168 -6.65 -13.82 0.49
C PHE A 168 -6.37 -14.90 -0.55
N SER A 169 -5.26 -15.63 -0.38
CA SER A 169 -4.98 -16.82 -1.18
C SER A 169 -5.92 -17.97 -0.80
N ARG A 170 -5.88 -19.03 -1.60
CA ARG A 170 -6.35 -20.35 -1.15
C ARG A 170 -5.48 -20.87 -0.02
N THR A 171 -6.05 -21.78 0.77
CA THR A 171 -5.35 -22.47 1.85
C THR A 171 -4.37 -23.48 1.28
N PHE A 172 -3.21 -23.61 1.93
CA PHE A 172 -2.18 -24.62 1.67
C PHE A 172 -1.66 -25.21 2.99
N ALA A 173 -0.96 -26.35 2.88
CA ALA A 173 -0.29 -26.96 4.02
C ALA A 173 1.19 -26.57 4.08
N ILE A 174 1.70 -26.51 5.31
CA ILE A 174 3.14 -26.48 5.56
C ILE A 174 3.53 -27.84 6.15
N THR A 175 4.51 -28.50 5.55
CA THR A 175 4.98 -29.85 5.87
C THR A 175 6.48 -29.87 6.13
N ASP A 176 6.99 -30.87 6.86
CA ASP A 176 8.43 -31.03 7.13
C ASP A 176 9.23 -31.48 5.88
#